data_AF-A0A8H3I1F2-F1
#
_entry.id   AF-A0A8H3I1F2-F1
#
_cell.length_a   1.000
_cell.length_b   1.000
_cell.length_c   1.000
_cell.angle_alpha   90.00
_cell.angle_beta   90.00
_cell.angle_gamma   90.00
#
_symmetry.space_group_name_H-M   'P 1'
#
loop_
_entity.id
_entity.type
_entity.pdbx_description
1 polymer ?
#
loop_
_entity_poly.entity_id
_entity_poly.type
_entity_poly.pdbx_seq_one_letter_code
_entity_poly.pdbx_strand_id
1 'polypeptide(L)'
;MQEAFRDNKILRTPLFTAPSSLFFTVDRILRLPQATREALIEEFFDEDEELQQGAKDDPKNRDCLVRLYLGERESLKQQTDIYDSLRNFPLRLNMMEELEIEISEMAKEMAIGLAILHWQAQVDAKGPEGYEDDSAPPHTVKAINLQRRSVHLWMFDFDKASKIELTKHDVNTRLVPACLGNDPYYPRPQVDEELWEEFCGVYLKASEVILRGQEGRPTGQGSASTVPR
;
A
#
# COMPACT_ATOMS: atom_id res chain seq x y z
N MET A 1 -14.34 -35.17 -18.34
CA MET A 1 -13.04 -35.48 -18.94
C MET A 1 -12.87 -34.55 -20.13
N GLN A 2 -12.04 -33.50 -19.97
CA GLN A 2 -11.38 -32.69 -21.02
C GLN A 2 -12.33 -31.96 -21.99
N GLU A 3 -12.19 -30.73 -22.47
CA GLU A 3 -11.20 -29.66 -22.65
C GLU A 3 -12.04 -28.60 -23.47
N ALA A 4 -11.74 -27.34 -23.71
CA ALA A 4 -10.76 -26.37 -23.30
C ALA A 4 -11.29 -25.03 -23.85
N PHE A 5 -10.93 -23.95 -23.16
CA PHE A 5 -10.75 -22.59 -23.66
C PHE A 5 -10.85 -22.35 -25.18
N ARG A 6 -11.80 -21.50 -25.59
CA ARG A 6 -11.62 -20.30 -26.43
C ARG A 6 -12.99 -19.75 -26.81
N ASP A 7 -13.31 -18.55 -26.32
CA ASP A 7 -13.64 -17.46 -27.24
C ASP A 7 -13.67 -16.13 -26.49
N ASN A 8 -12.60 -15.37 -26.72
CA ASN A 8 -12.48 -13.94 -26.50
C ASN A 8 -13.64 -13.22 -27.19
N LYS A 9 -14.69 -12.87 -26.44
CA LYS A 9 -15.57 -11.75 -26.83
C LYS A 9 -15.17 -10.52 -26.03
N ILE A 10 -14.22 -9.81 -26.62
CA ILE A 10 -14.00 -8.37 -26.40
C ILE A 10 -15.38 -7.71 -26.45
N LEU A 11 -15.88 -7.30 -25.29
CA LEU A 11 -17.07 -6.47 -25.21
C LEU A 11 -16.71 -5.10 -25.78
N ARG A 12 -17.01 -4.93 -27.08
CA ARG A 12 -17.05 -3.64 -27.74
C ARG A 12 -18.12 -2.80 -27.05
N THR A 13 -17.71 -1.84 -26.22
CA THR A 13 -18.59 -0.77 -25.75
C THR A 13 -18.88 0.20 -26.90
N PRO A 14 -20.12 0.68 -27.05
CA PRO A 14 -20.46 1.63 -28.09
C PRO A 14 -19.79 2.97 -27.80
N LEU A 15 -19.17 3.56 -28.83
CA LEU A 15 -18.75 4.96 -28.84
C LEU A 15 -20.00 5.83 -28.66
N PHE A 16 -20.19 6.38 -27.46
CA PHE A 16 -21.12 7.47 -27.25
C PHE A 16 -20.39 8.61 -26.53
N THR A 17 -20.26 9.72 -27.23
CA THR A 17 -19.68 10.98 -26.79
C THR A 17 -20.72 11.74 -25.94
N ALA A 18 -20.47 11.90 -24.64
CA ALA A 18 -21.07 12.93 -23.80
C ALA A 18 -20.13 13.26 -22.61
N PRO A 19 -20.08 14.52 -22.14
CA PRO A 19 -19.08 14.98 -21.19
C PRO A 19 -19.44 14.60 -19.74
N SER A 20 -18.45 14.10 -19.01
CA SER A 20 -18.40 14.06 -17.54
C SER A 20 -19.41 13.15 -16.81
N SER A 21 -19.50 11.87 -17.17
CA SER A 21 -20.02 10.86 -16.23
C SER A 21 -18.90 10.44 -15.28
N LEU A 22 -19.03 10.81 -14.00
CA LEU A 22 -18.14 10.36 -12.94
C LEU A 22 -18.43 8.86 -12.70
N PHE A 23 -17.49 7.98 -13.06
CA PHE A 23 -17.58 6.55 -12.78
C PHE A 23 -16.87 6.26 -11.46
N PHE A 24 -17.57 5.63 -10.51
CA PHE A 24 -16.98 5.09 -9.30
C PHE A 24 -16.73 3.59 -9.50
N THR A 25 -15.47 3.17 -9.35
CA THR A 25 -15.09 1.75 -9.27
C THR A 25 -14.90 1.41 -7.80
N VAL A 26 -15.52 0.33 -7.33
CA VAL A 26 -15.32 -0.21 -5.98
C VAL A 26 -14.74 -1.60 -6.11
N ASP A 27 -13.51 -1.77 -5.66
CA ASP A 27 -12.83 -3.06 -5.59
C ASP A 27 -12.64 -3.47 -4.12
N ARG A 28 -12.74 -4.76 -3.82
CA ARG A 28 -12.53 -5.28 -2.46
C ARG A 28 -11.07 -5.65 -2.27
N ILE A 29 -10.47 -5.21 -1.17
CA ILE A 29 -9.21 -5.78 -0.69
C ILE A 29 -9.48 -7.26 -0.37
N LEU A 30 -8.72 -8.11 -1.04
CA LEU A 30 -8.91 -9.55 -0.92
C LEU A 30 -8.22 -10.02 0.35
N ARG A 31 -8.99 -10.73 1.18
CA ARG A 31 -8.45 -11.44 2.34
C ARG A 31 -7.27 -12.31 1.94
N LEU A 32 -6.27 -12.40 2.82
CA LEU A 32 -5.16 -13.31 2.63
C LEU A 32 -5.65 -14.76 2.44
N PRO A 33 -4.95 -15.56 1.61
CA PRO A 33 -5.26 -16.98 1.45
C PRO A 33 -5.36 -17.69 2.79
N GLN A 34 -6.26 -18.67 2.90
CA GLN A 34 -6.45 -19.43 4.13
C GLN A 34 -5.13 -20.03 4.67
N ALA A 35 -4.34 -20.64 3.79
CA ALA A 35 -3.03 -21.18 4.16
C ALA A 35 -2.08 -20.12 4.76
N THR A 36 -2.11 -18.88 4.26
CA THR A 36 -1.31 -17.79 4.81
C THR A 36 -1.83 -17.37 6.19
N ARG A 37 -3.15 -17.32 6.39
CA ARG A 37 -3.76 -16.98 7.69
C ARG A 37 -3.46 -18.06 8.73
N GLU A 38 -3.54 -19.32 8.35
CA GLU A 38 -3.21 -20.46 9.22
C GLU A 38 -1.74 -20.46 9.60
N ALA A 39 -0.84 -20.22 8.64
CA ALA A 39 0.60 -20.11 8.92
C ALA A 39 0.93 -18.97 9.89
N LEU A 40 0.28 -17.80 9.76
CA LEU A 40 0.46 -16.69 10.71
C LEU A 40 -0.01 -17.05 12.12
N ILE A 41 -1.09 -17.82 12.24
CA ILE A 41 -1.58 -18.28 13.55
C ILE A 41 -0.60 -19.29 14.14
N GLU A 42 -0.14 -20.25 13.33
CA GLU A 42 0.79 -21.29 13.79
C GLU A 42 2.13 -20.71 14.27
N GLU A 43 2.61 -19.65 13.62
CA GLU A 43 3.90 -19.03 13.94
C GLU A 43 3.84 -18.03 15.10
N PHE A 44 2.79 -17.20 15.18
CA PHE A 44 2.79 -16.03 16.08
C PHE A 44 1.73 -16.07 17.19
N PHE A 45 0.76 -16.99 17.15
CA PHE A 45 -0.21 -17.12 18.25
C PHE A 45 0.36 -18.05 19.33
N ASP A 46 -0.39 -18.22 20.42
CA ASP A 46 -0.05 -19.14 21.50
C ASP A 46 0.29 -20.54 20.95
N GLU A 47 1.27 -21.22 21.55
CA GLU A 47 1.69 -22.58 21.15
C GLU A 47 0.63 -23.64 21.48
N ASP A 48 -0.38 -23.32 22.30
CA ASP A 48 -1.48 -24.21 22.64
C ASP A 48 -2.36 -24.53 21.41
N GLU A 49 -2.45 -25.81 21.05
CA GLU A 49 -3.19 -26.30 19.88
C GLU A 49 -4.70 -25.96 19.94
N GLU A 50 -5.33 -25.96 21.11
CA GLU A 50 -6.75 -25.60 21.24
C GLU A 50 -6.96 -24.10 20.95
N LEU A 51 -6.05 -23.24 21.41
CA LEU A 51 -6.10 -21.80 21.15
C LEU A 51 -5.86 -21.50 19.67
N GLN A 52 -4.87 -22.13 19.05
CA GLN A 52 -4.61 -21.97 17.61
C GLN A 52 -5.81 -22.45 16.77
N GLN A 53 -6.38 -23.61 17.10
CA GLN A 53 -7.55 -24.10 16.38
C GLN A 53 -8.76 -23.17 16.56
N GLY A 54 -8.97 -22.66 17.78
CA GLY A 54 -9.97 -21.63 18.05
C GLY A 54 -9.77 -20.36 17.20
N ALA A 55 -8.52 -19.89 17.06
CA ALA A 55 -8.19 -18.74 16.23
C ALA A 55 -8.41 -19.02 14.73
N LYS A 56 -8.11 -20.23 14.24
CA LYS A 56 -8.36 -20.63 12.83
C LYS A 56 -9.86 -20.65 12.50
N ASP A 57 -10.68 -21.07 13.47
CA ASP A 57 -12.13 -21.17 13.32
C ASP A 57 -12.87 -19.84 13.57
N ASP A 58 -12.27 -18.88 14.27
CA ASP A 58 -12.89 -17.58 14.57
C ASP A 58 -13.21 -16.80 13.26
N PRO A 59 -14.49 -16.48 13.01
CA PRO A 59 -14.88 -15.63 11.88
C PRO A 59 -14.16 -14.28 11.82
N LYS A 60 -13.74 -13.70 12.95
CA LYS A 60 -12.99 -12.43 12.99
C LYS A 60 -11.65 -12.51 12.28
N ASN A 61 -11.01 -13.68 12.34
CA ASN A 61 -9.72 -13.95 11.70
C ASN A 61 -9.84 -14.23 10.20
N ARG A 62 -11.06 -14.19 9.65
CA ARG A 62 -11.27 -14.24 8.19
C ARG A 62 -10.82 -12.96 7.53
N ASP A 63 -11.14 -11.81 8.10
CA ASP A 63 -10.87 -10.49 7.52
C ASP A 63 -9.43 -10.04 7.82
N CYS A 64 -8.47 -10.94 7.62
CA CYS A 64 -7.06 -10.71 7.87
C CYS A 64 -6.50 -9.66 6.90
N LEU A 65 -6.16 -8.50 7.49
CA LEU A 65 -5.41 -7.41 6.87
C LEU A 65 -4.11 -7.28 7.67
N VAL A 66 -2.99 -7.46 6.96
CA VAL A 66 -1.66 -7.33 7.54
C VAL A 66 -1.17 -5.89 7.33
N ARG A 67 -0.71 -5.26 8.41
CA ARG A 67 -0.09 -3.94 8.40
C ARG A 67 1.42 -4.10 8.43
N LEU A 68 2.10 -3.51 7.46
CA LEU A 68 3.54 -3.65 7.30
C LEU A 68 4.25 -2.50 8.01
N TYR A 69 5.09 -2.83 8.97
CA TYR A 69 5.88 -1.86 9.71
C TYR A 69 7.35 -2.03 9.35
N LEU A 70 7.80 -1.32 8.30
CA LEU A 70 9.19 -1.39 7.85
C LEU A 70 10.13 -0.49 8.67
N GLY A 71 9.58 0.39 9.52
CA GLY A 71 10.34 1.29 10.38
C GLY A 71 10.39 0.85 11.83
N GLU A 72 10.01 -0.39 12.14
CA GLU A 72 9.93 -0.92 13.50
C GLU A 72 10.39 -2.38 13.56
N ARG A 73 11.12 -2.69 14.63
CA ARG A 73 11.44 -4.05 15.08
C ARG A 73 10.81 -4.24 16.44
N GLU A 74 10.27 -5.42 16.73
CA GLU A 74 9.79 -5.71 18.08
C GLU A 74 10.92 -5.58 19.10
N SER A 75 10.59 -5.03 20.27
CA SER A 75 11.45 -5.18 21.42
C SER A 75 11.36 -6.62 21.96
N LEU A 76 12.39 -7.08 22.67
CA LEU A 76 12.39 -8.39 23.34
C LEU A 76 11.19 -8.60 24.30
N LYS A 77 10.53 -7.52 24.73
CA LYS A 77 9.32 -7.59 25.56
C LYS A 77 8.03 -7.75 24.75
N GLN A 78 8.02 -7.33 23.49
CA GLN A 78 6.89 -7.48 22.58
C GLN A 78 6.90 -8.84 21.88
N GLN A 79 8.07 -9.48 21.76
CA GLN A 79 8.16 -10.88 21.30
C GLN A 79 7.39 -11.87 22.19
N THR A 80 7.05 -11.47 23.42
CA THR A 80 6.23 -12.29 24.34
C THR A 80 4.74 -11.94 24.30
N ASP A 81 4.33 -10.95 23.50
CA ASP A 81 2.92 -10.61 23.35
C ASP A 81 2.26 -11.68 22.46
N ILE A 82 1.34 -12.43 23.06
CA ILE A 82 0.55 -13.43 22.35
C ILE A 82 -0.51 -12.69 21.53
N TYR A 83 -0.48 -12.87 20.21
CA TYR A 83 -1.50 -12.34 19.31
C TYR A 83 -2.82 -13.11 19.47
N ASP A 84 -3.95 -12.40 19.49
CA ASP A 84 -5.29 -12.99 19.61
C ASP A 84 -6.17 -12.78 18.37
N SER A 85 -5.72 -11.97 17.41
CA SER A 85 -6.50 -11.56 16.24
C SER A 85 -5.62 -11.28 15.02
N LEU A 86 -6.07 -11.76 13.86
CA LEU A 86 -5.48 -11.48 12.55
C LEU A 86 -5.99 -10.17 11.92
N ARG A 87 -6.95 -9.49 12.56
CA ARG A 87 -7.45 -8.20 12.10
C ARG A 87 -6.44 -7.11 12.42
N ASN A 88 -6.02 -6.34 11.41
CA ASN A 88 -4.96 -5.33 11.53
C ASN A 88 -3.65 -5.90 12.10
N PHE A 89 -3.31 -7.14 11.72
CA PHE A 89 -2.15 -7.85 12.25
C PHE A 89 -0.86 -7.07 11.96
N PRO A 90 -0.11 -6.63 12.97
CA PRO A 90 1.10 -5.85 12.76
C PRO A 90 2.26 -6.77 12.41
N LEU A 91 2.69 -6.72 11.16
CA LEU A 91 3.85 -7.46 10.68
C LEU A 91 5.05 -6.51 10.66
N ARG A 92 5.99 -6.74 11.58
CA ARG A 92 7.20 -5.93 11.78
C ARG A 92 8.42 -6.58 11.12
N LEU A 93 9.53 -5.86 11.03
CA LEU A 93 10.72 -6.32 10.29
C LEU A 93 11.22 -7.70 10.73
N ASN A 94 11.38 -7.94 12.03
CA ASN A 94 11.86 -9.23 12.54
C ASN A 94 10.92 -10.39 12.17
N MET A 95 9.61 -10.16 12.23
CA MET A 95 8.61 -11.17 11.84
C MET A 95 8.66 -11.44 10.33
N MET A 96 8.93 -10.41 9.51
CA MET A 96 9.12 -10.60 8.07
C MET A 96 10.39 -11.38 7.75
N GLU A 97 11.47 -11.18 8.52
CA GLU A 97 12.71 -11.95 8.40
C GLU A 97 12.48 -13.42 8.75
N GLU A 98 11.75 -13.71 9.84
CA GLU A 98 11.38 -15.06 10.27
C GLU A 98 10.52 -15.79 9.22
N LEU A 99 9.60 -15.06 8.57
CA LEU A 99 8.77 -15.58 7.46
C LEU A 99 9.49 -15.63 6.11
N GLU A 100 10.77 -15.25 6.04
CA GLU A 100 11.57 -15.16 4.81
C GLU A 100 10.88 -14.32 3.71
N ILE A 101 10.24 -13.21 4.10
CA ILE A 101 9.58 -12.28 3.18
C ILE A 101 10.63 -11.35 2.55
N GLU A 102 10.47 -11.05 1.26
CA GLU A 102 11.32 -10.11 0.51
C GLU A 102 11.05 -8.64 0.92
N ILE A 103 11.57 -8.24 2.08
CA ILE A 103 11.39 -6.90 2.68
C ILE A 103 11.88 -5.79 1.75
N SER A 104 13.02 -6.01 1.08
CA SER A 104 13.61 -5.06 0.13
C SER A 104 12.63 -4.69 -0.98
N GLU A 105 12.00 -5.69 -1.62
CA GLU A 105 11.03 -5.44 -2.69
C GLU A 105 9.81 -4.67 -2.17
N MET A 106 9.34 -4.96 -0.96
CA MET A 106 8.21 -4.23 -0.36
C MET A 106 8.55 -2.76 -0.09
N ALA A 107 9.76 -2.49 0.39
CA ALA A 107 10.24 -1.12 0.56
C ALA A 107 10.32 -0.37 -0.77
N LYS A 108 10.82 -1.01 -1.83
CA LYS A 108 10.88 -0.41 -3.19
C LYS A 108 9.49 -0.07 -3.71
N GLU A 109 8.53 -0.98 -3.57
CA GLU A 109 7.15 -0.75 -4.02
C GLU A 109 6.48 0.38 -3.26
N MET A 110 6.69 0.45 -1.94
CA MET A 110 6.18 1.54 -1.12
C MET A 110 6.84 2.89 -1.49
N ALA A 111 8.14 2.88 -1.81
CA ALA A 111 8.85 4.07 -2.29
C ALA A 111 8.27 4.59 -3.61
N ILE A 112 7.95 3.69 -4.54
CA ILE A 112 7.29 4.05 -5.81
C ILE A 112 5.90 4.63 -5.56
N GLY A 113 5.09 3.97 -4.72
CA GLY A 113 3.75 4.45 -4.36
C GLY A 113 3.78 5.85 -3.74
N LEU A 114 4.71 6.09 -2.81
CA LEU A 114 4.89 7.39 -2.18
C LEU A 114 5.33 8.47 -3.17
N ALA A 115 6.24 8.14 -4.11
CA ALA A 115 6.64 9.08 -5.17
C ALA A 115 5.46 9.46 -6.08
N ILE A 116 4.58 8.51 -6.41
CA ILE A 116 3.36 8.79 -7.17
C ILE A 116 2.44 9.74 -6.39
N LEU A 117 2.22 9.48 -5.09
CA LEU A 117 1.39 10.35 -4.24
C LEU A 117 1.93 11.78 -4.20
N HIS A 118 3.23 11.93 -3.92
CA HIS A 118 3.86 13.24 -3.81
C HIS A 118 3.90 13.97 -5.16
N TRP A 119 4.45 13.36 -6.21
CA TRP A 119 4.77 14.10 -7.45
C TRP A 119 3.70 14.03 -8.51
N GLN A 120 3.00 12.90 -8.62
CA GLN A 120 1.99 12.70 -9.66
C GLN A 120 0.60 13.16 -9.19
N ALA A 121 0.24 12.86 -7.95
CA ALA A 121 -1.04 13.26 -7.35
C ALA A 121 -0.97 14.59 -6.58
N GLN A 122 0.24 15.06 -6.24
CA GLN A 122 0.47 16.31 -5.50
C GLN A 122 -0.26 16.33 -4.16
N VAL A 123 -0.17 15.22 -3.41
CA VAL A 123 -0.71 15.11 -2.05
C VAL A 123 0.41 14.82 -1.06
N ASP A 124 0.24 15.23 0.20
CA ASP A 124 1.25 15.03 1.27
C ASP A 124 1.27 13.61 1.86
N ALA A 125 0.39 12.72 1.40
CA ALA A 125 0.29 11.33 1.87
C ALA A 125 0.18 11.18 3.39
N LYS A 126 -0.39 12.18 4.07
CA LYS A 126 -0.65 12.10 5.51
C LYS A 126 -1.73 11.06 5.77
N GLY A 127 -1.38 10.00 6.51
CA GLY A 127 -2.33 9.01 6.99
C GLY A 127 -2.97 9.43 8.31
N PRO A 128 -3.94 8.66 8.82
CA PRO A 128 -4.43 8.89 10.16
C PRO A 128 -3.37 8.57 11.20
N GLU A 129 -2.86 9.63 11.85
CA GLU A 129 -2.42 9.49 13.23
C GLU A 129 -3.63 9.05 14.06
N GLY A 130 -3.62 7.79 14.50
CA GLY A 130 -4.64 7.19 15.36
C GLY A 130 -6.00 6.93 14.67
N TYR A 131 -6.34 5.64 14.60
CA TYR A 131 -7.62 5.02 14.23
C TYR A 131 -8.00 4.91 12.74
N GLU A 132 -8.52 3.71 12.44
CA GLU A 132 -8.94 3.11 11.17
C GLU A 132 -9.88 4.01 10.33
N ASP A 133 -9.61 4.16 9.03
CA ASP A 133 -10.68 4.16 8.02
C ASP A 133 -10.24 3.54 6.67
N ASP A 134 -11.18 2.90 5.98
CA ASP A 134 -10.92 1.88 4.97
C ASP A 134 -11.55 2.31 3.64
N SER A 135 -10.91 3.22 2.88
CA SER A 135 -11.40 3.57 1.52
C SER A 135 -10.45 4.38 0.62
N ALA A 136 -9.79 3.74 -0.37
CA ALA A 136 -9.32 4.35 -1.63
C ALA A 136 -8.78 3.31 -2.66
N PRO A 137 -8.79 3.59 -3.99
CA PRO A 137 -8.47 2.60 -5.03
C PRO A 137 -6.96 2.50 -5.35
N PRO A 138 -6.46 1.35 -5.83
CA PRO A 138 -5.04 1.05 -5.97
C PRO A 138 -4.44 1.40 -7.34
N HIS A 139 -3.14 1.64 -7.34
CA HIS A 139 -2.27 1.39 -8.50
C HIS A 139 -1.60 0.01 -8.34
N THR A 140 -1.58 -0.77 -9.42
CA THR A 140 -1.13 -2.16 -9.41
C THR A 140 0.38 -2.26 -9.55
N VAL A 141 1.06 -2.87 -8.58
CA VAL A 141 2.37 -3.51 -8.79
C VAL A 141 2.34 -4.93 -8.21
N LYS A 142 3.03 -5.87 -8.87
CA LYS A 142 3.02 -7.30 -8.56
C LYS A 142 4.37 -7.74 -7.99
N ALA A 143 4.36 -8.14 -6.73
CA ALA A 143 5.03 -9.31 -6.15
C ALA A 143 4.50 -9.41 -4.70
N ILE A 144 4.05 -10.56 -4.18
CA ILE A 144 4.86 -11.68 -3.68
C ILE A 144 4.07 -12.98 -3.86
N ASN A 145 4.78 -14.08 -4.17
CA ASN A 145 4.20 -15.39 -4.41
C ASN A 145 4.19 -16.25 -3.13
N LEU A 146 3.09 -16.20 -2.38
CA LEU A 146 2.79 -17.22 -1.37
C LEU A 146 1.88 -18.29 -2.00
N GLN A 147 2.51 -19.08 -2.86
CA GLN A 147 2.12 -20.38 -3.43
C GLN A 147 0.82 -20.52 -4.25
N ARG A 148 -0.25 -19.71 -4.10
CA ARG A 148 -1.48 -19.87 -4.93
C ARG A 148 -2.28 -18.62 -5.29
N ARG A 149 -1.92 -17.42 -4.82
CA ARG A 149 -2.55 -16.14 -5.19
C ARG A 149 -1.55 -15.01 -5.02
N SER A 150 -1.51 -14.06 -5.96
CA SER A 150 -0.69 -12.85 -5.78
C SER A 150 -1.22 -12.07 -4.57
N VAL A 151 -0.35 -11.88 -3.58
CA VAL A 151 -0.60 -10.91 -2.50
C VAL A 151 -0.21 -9.53 -3.03
N HIS A 152 -1.00 -8.53 -2.71
CA HIS A 152 -0.84 -7.16 -3.20
C HIS A 152 -0.59 -6.23 -2.02
N LEU A 153 0.33 -5.28 -2.19
CA LEU A 153 0.51 -4.16 -1.28
C LEU A 153 -0.53 -3.07 -1.60
N TRP A 154 -1.19 -2.56 -0.57
CA TRP A 154 -2.19 -1.50 -0.70
C TRP A 154 -1.74 -0.30 0.15
N MET A 155 -1.72 0.88 -0.46
CA MET A 155 -1.69 2.15 0.27
C MET A 155 -3.11 2.70 0.21
N PHE A 156 -3.75 2.85 1.36
CA PHE A 156 -5.11 3.34 1.49
C PHE A 156 -5.18 4.30 2.68
N ASP A 157 -6.38 4.85 2.90
CA ASP A 157 -6.65 5.79 4.00
C ASP A 157 -5.98 7.17 3.80
N PHE A 158 -6.50 7.89 2.79
CA PHE A 158 -6.06 9.25 2.43
C PHE A 158 -7.01 10.33 2.97
N ASP A 159 -7.78 10.03 4.00
CA ASP A 159 -8.80 10.93 4.58
C ASP A 159 -8.20 12.26 5.07
N LYS A 160 -6.96 12.22 5.57
CA LYS A 160 -6.18 13.38 6.04
C LYS A 160 -5.18 13.89 4.99
N ALA A 161 -5.05 13.22 3.86
CA ALA A 161 -4.15 13.65 2.81
C ALA A 161 -4.68 14.92 2.14
N SER A 162 -3.78 15.84 1.84
CA SER A 162 -4.13 17.15 1.32
C SER A 162 -3.25 17.52 0.15
N LYS A 163 -3.81 18.30 -0.78
CA LYS A 163 -3.04 18.84 -1.89
C LYS A 163 -1.90 19.74 -1.41
N ILE A 164 -0.81 19.70 -2.15
CA ILE A 164 0.41 20.47 -1.90
C ILE A 164 0.90 21.12 -3.20
N GLU A 165 1.62 22.23 -3.07
CA GLU A 165 2.22 22.93 -4.21
C GLU A 165 3.63 22.43 -4.53
N LEU A 166 4.14 21.47 -3.74
CA LEU A 166 5.48 20.88 -3.84
C LEU A 166 6.59 21.93 -3.75
N THR A 167 6.37 22.97 -2.95
CA THR A 167 7.41 23.93 -2.64
C THR A 167 8.45 23.32 -1.70
N LYS A 168 9.65 23.91 -1.65
CA LYS A 168 10.66 23.52 -0.63
C LYS A 168 10.11 23.62 0.79
N HIS A 169 9.16 24.54 1.04
CA HIS A 169 8.47 24.63 2.31
C HIS A 169 7.61 23.39 2.55
N ASP A 170 6.74 23.02 1.60
CA ASP A 170 5.87 21.84 1.70
C ASP A 170 6.66 20.56 1.95
N VAL A 171 7.77 20.36 1.23
CA VAL A 171 8.63 19.18 1.41
C VAL A 171 9.07 19.04 2.88
N ASN A 172 9.53 20.14 3.48
CA ASN A 172 10.07 20.13 4.84
C ASN A 172 8.99 20.10 5.92
N THR A 173 7.83 20.73 5.69
CA THR A 173 6.80 20.90 6.74
C THR A 173 5.66 19.90 6.62
N ARG A 174 5.52 19.20 5.49
CA ARG A 174 4.41 18.29 5.23
C ARG A 174 4.86 16.89 4.88
N LEU A 175 5.70 16.73 3.84
CA LEU A 175 6.06 15.40 3.32
C LEU A 175 6.95 14.64 4.30
N VAL A 176 8.05 15.28 4.74
CA VAL A 176 8.97 14.65 5.70
C VAL A 176 8.26 14.33 7.03
N PRO A 177 7.48 15.25 7.63
CA PRO A 177 6.69 14.93 8.83
C PRO A 177 5.63 13.85 8.60
N ALA A 178 4.95 13.80 7.45
CA ALA A 178 4.00 12.73 7.16
C ALA A 178 4.69 11.36 7.06
N CYS A 179 5.89 11.29 6.46
CA CYS A 179 6.64 10.04 6.35
C CYS A 179 7.20 9.56 7.69
N LEU A 180 7.67 10.48 8.54
CA LEU A 180 8.37 10.12 9.79
C LEU A 180 7.47 10.17 11.04
N GLY A 181 6.39 10.94 11.00
CA GLY A 181 5.48 11.20 12.11
C GLY A 181 4.30 10.25 12.19
N ASN A 182 3.93 9.59 11.09
CA ASN A 182 2.96 8.50 11.12
C ASN A 182 3.54 7.28 11.87
N ASP A 183 2.67 6.30 12.13
CA ASP A 183 3.07 4.93 12.48
C ASP A 183 4.25 4.47 11.59
N PRO A 184 5.14 3.59 12.08
CA PRO A 184 6.40 3.25 11.43
C PRO A 184 6.23 2.32 10.21
N TYR A 185 5.32 2.68 9.30
CA TYR A 185 5.06 1.98 8.03
C TYR A 185 6.27 2.05 7.12
N TYR A 186 6.93 3.21 7.02
CA TYR A 186 8.10 3.42 6.19
C TYR A 186 9.41 3.02 6.90
N PRO A 187 10.45 2.57 6.16
CA PRO A 187 11.77 2.35 6.73
C PRO A 187 12.28 3.54 7.53
N ARG A 188 13.11 3.29 8.54
CA ARG A 188 13.73 4.35 9.36
C ARG A 188 15.23 4.10 9.47
N PRO A 189 16.07 5.13 9.29
CA PRO A 189 17.52 4.96 9.31
C PRO A 189 18.04 4.50 10.68
N GLN A 190 17.31 4.78 11.77
CA GLN A 190 17.70 4.32 13.11
C GLN A 190 17.40 2.84 13.35
N VAL A 191 16.59 2.21 12.50
CA VAL A 191 16.16 0.80 12.62
C VAL A 191 16.89 -0.08 11.62
N ASP A 192 16.98 0.38 10.37
CA ASP A 192 17.66 -0.31 9.29
C ASP A 192 18.16 0.72 8.26
N GLU A 193 19.46 1.04 8.32
CA GLU A 193 20.07 2.07 7.48
C GLU A 193 20.12 1.64 6.01
N GLU A 194 20.43 0.36 5.74
CA GLU A 194 20.51 -0.17 4.38
C GLU A 194 19.14 -0.17 3.70
N LEU A 195 18.10 -0.65 4.40
CA LEU A 195 16.73 -0.62 3.89
C LEU A 195 16.24 0.82 3.65
N TRP A 196 16.61 1.75 4.52
CA TRP A 196 16.30 3.17 4.36
C TRP A 196 16.98 3.78 3.13
N GLU A 197 18.26 3.49 2.91
CA GLU A 197 19.00 3.97 1.75
C GLU A 197 18.41 3.44 0.44
N GLU A 198 18.03 2.16 0.41
CA GLU A 198 17.39 1.55 -0.75
C GLU A 198 16.02 2.18 -1.05
N PHE A 199 15.19 2.32 -0.02
CA PHE A 199 13.91 3.02 -0.11
C PHE A 199 14.07 4.43 -0.67
N CYS A 200 15.01 5.22 -0.11
CA CYS A 200 15.28 6.58 -0.58
C CYS A 200 15.78 6.59 -2.03
N GLY A 201 16.68 5.67 -2.38
CA GLY A 201 17.22 5.54 -3.73
C GLY A 201 16.13 5.26 -4.76
N VAL A 202 15.20 4.36 -4.46
CA VAL A 202 14.06 4.06 -5.36
C VAL A 202 13.05 5.20 -5.39
N TYR A 203 12.73 5.82 -4.25
CA TYR A 203 11.85 6.98 -4.20
C TYR A 203 12.38 8.12 -5.11
N LEU A 204 13.67 8.44 -5.02
CA LEU A 204 14.29 9.49 -5.83
C LEU A 204 14.28 9.16 -7.33
N LYS A 205 14.60 7.90 -7.69
CA LYS A 205 14.53 7.44 -9.09
C LYS A 205 13.12 7.53 -9.65
N ALA A 206 12.11 7.07 -8.90
CA ALA A 206 10.72 7.16 -9.31
C ALA A 206 10.26 8.62 -9.46
N SER A 207 10.67 9.49 -8.52
CA SER A 207 10.41 10.93 -8.56
C SER A 207 10.96 11.58 -9.83
N GLU A 208 12.21 11.27 -10.20
CA GLU A 208 12.86 11.77 -11.41
C GLU A 208 12.09 11.36 -12.68
N VAL A 209 11.65 10.09 -12.76
CA VAL A 209 10.86 9.59 -13.89
C VAL A 209 9.53 10.33 -14.02
N ILE A 210 8.82 10.52 -12.90
CA ILE A 210 7.53 11.23 -12.89
C ILE A 210 7.70 12.68 -13.33
N LEU A 211 8.66 13.40 -12.75
CA LEU A 211 8.90 14.82 -13.04
C LEU A 211 9.28 15.05 -14.50
N ARG A 212 10.18 14.22 -15.06
CA ARG A 212 10.52 14.27 -16.50
C ARG A 212 9.32 14.00 -17.40
N GLY A 213 8.45 13.08 -17.00
CA GLY A 213 7.21 12.78 -17.72
C GLY A 213 6.22 13.94 -17.75
N GLN A 214 6.26 14.83 -16.75
CA GLN A 214 5.41 16.02 -16.67
C GLN A 214 5.92 17.17 -17.54
N GLU A 215 7.24 17.38 -17.61
CA GLU A 215 7.87 18.41 -18.46
C GLU A 215 7.60 18.21 -19.96
N GLY A 216 7.37 16.96 -20.39
CA GLY A 216 7.04 16.61 -21.78
C GLY A 216 5.58 16.79 -22.18
N ARG A 217 4.66 17.16 -21.28
CA ARG A 217 3.25 17.41 -21.62
C ARG A 217 3.07 18.86 -22.09
N PRO A 218 2.59 19.11 -23.32
CA PRO A 218 2.24 20.48 -23.73
C PRO A 218 1.13 20.99 -22.82
N THR A 219 1.35 22.14 -22.20
CA THR A 219 0.35 22.87 -21.43
C THR A 219 -0.83 23.21 -22.33
N GLY A 220 -1.98 22.57 -22.08
CA GLY A 220 -3.23 22.83 -22.78
C GLY A 220 -3.63 24.29 -22.65
N GLN A 221 -3.87 24.91 -23.80
CA GLN A 221 -4.26 26.30 -24.03
C GLN A 221 -5.32 26.81 -23.05
N GLY A 222 -5.02 27.93 -22.40
CA GLY A 222 -6.05 28.80 -21.82
C GLY A 222 -6.95 29.33 -22.93
N SER A 223 -8.18 28.85 -22.99
CA SER A 223 -9.22 29.42 -23.83
C SER A 223 -9.71 30.71 -23.18
N ALA A 224 -9.09 31.83 -23.56
CA ALA A 224 -9.69 33.14 -23.38
C ALA A 224 -10.94 33.21 -24.26
N SER A 225 -12.12 33.03 -23.66
CA SER A 225 -13.40 33.34 -24.30
C SER A 225 -13.56 34.86 -24.33
N THR A 226 -13.22 35.48 -25.45
CA THR A 226 -13.67 36.82 -25.81
C THR A 226 -15.06 36.70 -26.43
N VAL A 227 -16.08 37.15 -25.69
CA VAL A 227 -17.43 37.36 -26.21
C VAL A 227 -17.45 38.73 -26.92
N PRO A 228 -17.80 38.83 -28.22
CA PRO A 228 -18.09 40.10 -28.84
C PRO A 228 -19.52 40.55 -28.50
N ARG A 229 -19.69 41.86 -28.30
CA ARG A 229 -20.96 42.56 -28.11
C ARG A 229 -21.84 42.51 -29.36
#